data_AF-A0A5A7ZUP3-F1
#
_entry.id   AF-A0A5A7ZUP3-F1
#
_cell.length_a   1.000
_cell.length_b   1.000
_cell.length_c   1.000
_cell.angle_alpha   90.00
_cell.angle_beta   90.00
_cell.angle_gamma   90.00
#
_symmetry.space_group_name_H-M   'P 1'
#
loop_
_entity.id
_entity.type
_entity.pdbx_description
1 polymer ?
#
loop_
_entity_poly.entity_id
_entity_poly.type
_entity_poly.pdbx_seq_one_letter_code
_entity_poly.pdbx_strand_id
1 'polypeptide(L)'
;MTENVETTLLLNLFYFENGRYSRNEDFIAAKRRKAIALLDEDAEDLKEIDPELSLEYTETIDYLDSISDEAYQAVKVDLLSRIESK
;
A
#
# COMPACT_ATOMS: atom_id res chain seq x y z
N MET A 1 -6.22 11.62 -0.15
CA MET A 1 -5.60 10.46 0.54
C MET A 1 -5.66 10.74 2.02
N THR A 2 -6.18 9.80 2.82
CA THR A 2 -6.16 9.89 4.29
C THR A 2 -4.80 9.43 4.81
N GLU A 3 -4.52 9.67 6.10
CA GLU A 3 -3.28 9.22 6.73
C GLU A 3 -3.17 7.69 6.75
N ASN A 4 -4.27 6.98 6.97
CA ASN A 4 -4.34 5.52 6.90
C ASN A 4 -3.93 5.02 5.51
N VAL A 5 -4.54 5.56 4.45
CA VAL A 5 -4.22 5.18 3.07
C VAL A 5 -2.75 5.45 2.74
N GLU A 6 -2.20 6.60 3.15
CA GLU A 6 -0.79 6.91 2.94
C GLU A 6 0.12 5.92 3.69
N THR A 7 -0.21 5.61 4.95
CA THR A 7 0.56 4.71 5.81
C THR A 7 0.54 3.28 5.29
N THR A 8 -0.64 2.74 4.96
CA THR A 8 -0.80 1.40 4.38
C THR A 8 -0.02 1.26 3.07
N LEU A 9 -0.11 2.26 2.18
CA LEU A 9 0.65 2.24 0.94
C LEU A 9 2.17 2.30 1.18
N LEU A 10 2.64 3.10 2.14
CA LEU A 10 4.07 3.16 2.47
C LEU A 10 4.58 1.83 3.04
N LEU A 11 3.83 1.19 3.94
CA LEU A 11 4.18 -0.11 4.51
C LEU A 11 4.14 -1.25 3.48
N ASN A 12 3.35 -1.09 2.42
CA ASN A 12 3.32 -2.05 1.32
C ASN A 12 4.39 -1.77 0.26
N LEU A 13 4.81 -0.53 0.07
CA LEU A 13 5.95 -0.16 -0.78
C LEU A 13 7.30 -0.49 -0.11
N PHE A 14 7.34 -0.45 1.22
CA PHE A 14 8.53 -0.69 2.01
C PHE A 14 8.22 -1.53 3.23
N TYR A 15 8.94 -2.63 3.41
CA TYR A 15 8.83 -3.47 4.60
C TYR A 15 10.08 -3.34 5.47
N PHE A 16 9.92 -3.51 6.78
CA PHE A 16 11.03 -3.46 7.72
C PHE A 16 11.60 -4.87 7.93
N GLU A 17 12.86 -5.08 7.57
CA GLU A 17 13.55 -6.36 7.73
C GLU A 17 15.02 -6.13 8.11
N ASN A 18 15.56 -6.95 9.01
CA ASN A 18 16.98 -6.88 9.41
C ASN A 18 17.43 -5.49 9.88
N GLY A 19 16.56 -4.77 10.59
CA GLY A 19 16.86 -3.46 11.16
C GLY A 19 16.83 -2.31 10.16
N ARG A 20 16.36 -2.52 8.92
CA ARG A 20 16.27 -1.51 7.87
C ARG A 20 14.98 -1.64 7.06
N TYR A 21 14.51 -0.52 6.53
CA TYR A 21 13.46 -0.56 5.51
C TYR A 21 14.05 -1.05 4.19
N SER A 22 13.36 -2.00 3.57
CA SER A 22 13.68 -2.58 2.27
C SER A 22 12.49 -2.37 1.33
N ARG A 23 12.78 -2.25 0.03
CA ARG A 23 11.76 -2.01 -0.99
C ARG A 23 10.99 -3.30 -1.27
N ASN A 24 9.67 -3.22 -1.29
CA ASN A 24 8.82 -4.30 -1.78
C ASN A 24 8.71 -4.21 -3.30
N GLU A 25 9.67 -4.79 -4.01
CA GLU A 25 9.72 -4.70 -5.49
C GLU A 25 8.49 -5.33 -6.17
N ASP A 26 7.85 -6.32 -5.54
CA ASP A 26 6.63 -6.94 -6.06
C ASP A 26 5.45 -5.95 -6.03
N PHE A 27 5.26 -5.24 -4.91
CA PHE A 27 4.22 -4.21 -4.80
C PHE A 27 4.55 -2.97 -5.65
N ILE A 28 5.83 -2.59 -5.74
CA ILE A 28 6.29 -1.49 -6.59
C ILE A 28 6.02 -1.80 -8.07
N ALA A 29 6.23 -3.03 -8.52
CA ALA A 29 5.96 -3.46 -9.89
C ALA A 29 4.45 -3.67 -10.17
N ALA A 30 3.63 -3.85 -9.12
CA ALA A 30 2.21 -4.10 -9.27
C ALA A 30 1.50 -2.94 -9.99
N LYS A 31 0.62 -3.32 -10.92
CA LYS A 31 -0.42 -2.42 -11.45
C LYS A 31 -1.56 -2.32 -10.44
N ARG A 32 -2.38 -1.27 -10.52
CA ARG A 32 -3.47 -0.96 -9.57
C ARG A 32 -4.30 -2.18 -9.16
N ARG A 33 -4.80 -2.95 -10.14
CA ARG A 33 -5.60 -4.17 -9.85
C ARG A 33 -4.82 -5.26 -9.09
N LYS A 34 -3.54 -5.43 -9.37
CA LYS A 34 -2.71 -6.42 -8.63
C LYS A 34 -2.37 -5.90 -7.23
N ALA A 35 -2.12 -4.60 -7.07
CA ALA A 35 -1.93 -3.99 -5.76
C ALA A 35 -3.18 -4.16 -4.89
N ILE A 36 -4.37 -3.90 -5.43
CA ILE A 36 -5.65 -4.17 -4.75
C ILE A 36 -5.75 -5.65 -4.34
N ALA A 37 -5.46 -6.59 -5.24
CA ALA A 37 -5.53 -8.02 -4.92
C ALA A 37 -4.55 -8.45 -3.82
N LEU A 38 -3.36 -7.85 -3.75
CA LEU A 38 -2.40 -8.11 -2.66
C LEU A 38 -2.92 -7.56 -1.33
N LEU A 39 -3.43 -6.32 -1.34
CA LEU A 39 -4.01 -5.71 -0.14
C LEU A 39 -5.26 -6.45 0.34
N ASP A 40 -6.07 -7.01 -0.57
CA ASP A 40 -7.27 -7.78 -0.25
C ASP A 40 -6.92 -9.11 0.44
N GLU A 41 -5.85 -9.78 -0.01
CA GLU A 41 -5.28 -10.96 0.65
C GLU A 41 -4.80 -10.63 2.06
N ASP A 42 -4.00 -9.56 2.21
CA ASP A 42 -3.52 -9.11 3.52
C ASP A 42 -4.68 -8.69 4.45
N ALA A 43 -5.69 -8.00 3.91
CA ALA A 43 -6.86 -7.57 4.67
C ALA A 43 -7.65 -8.75 5.22
N GLU A 44 -7.83 -9.81 4.43
CA GLU A 44 -8.52 -11.04 4.85
C GLU A 44 -7.76 -11.75 5.98
N ASP A 45 -6.45 -11.90 5.84
CA ASP A 45 -5.59 -12.51 6.87
C ASP A 45 -5.62 -11.71 8.18
N LEU A 46 -5.73 -10.38 8.08
CA LEU A 46 -5.81 -9.49 9.24
C LEU A 46 -7.16 -9.51 9.97
N LYS A 47 -8.27 -9.93 9.33
CA LYS A 47 -9.63 -9.84 9.94
C LYS A 47 -9.73 -10.49 11.31
N GLU A 48 -9.02 -11.59 11.53
CA GLU A 48 -9.05 -12.36 12.77
C GLU A 48 -7.90 -12.01 13.73
N ILE A 49 -6.86 -11.32 13.25
CA ILE A 49 -5.64 -11.00 14.02
C ILE A 49 -5.69 -9.56 14.51
N ASP A 50 -5.96 -8.63 13.59
CA ASP A 50 -6.05 -7.19 13.82
C ASP A 50 -7.17 -6.60 12.95
N PRO A 51 -8.42 -6.62 13.45
CA PRO A 51 -9.57 -6.13 12.70
C PRO A 51 -9.49 -4.63 12.40
N GLU A 52 -8.79 -3.84 13.23
CA GLU A 52 -8.63 -2.40 13.01
C GLU A 52 -7.70 -2.16 11.82
N LEU A 53 -6.56 -2.84 11.77
CA LEU A 53 -5.65 -2.79 10.62
C LEU A 53 -6.30 -3.33 9.34
N SER A 54 -7.12 -4.38 9.44
CA SER A 54 -7.92 -4.88 8.30
C SER A 54 -8.86 -3.81 7.71
N LEU A 55 -9.46 -2.97 8.56
CA LEU A 55 -10.28 -1.84 8.11
C LEU A 55 -9.47 -0.76 7.39
N GLU A 56 -8.25 -0.47 7.87
CA GLU A 56 -7.34 0.48 7.18
C GLU A 56 -6.93 -0.02 5.79
N TYR A 57 -6.70 -1.34 5.64
CA TYR A 57 -6.46 -1.95 4.33
C TYR A 57 -7.69 -1.87 3.44
N THR A 58 -8.88 -2.11 3.98
CA THR A 58 -10.14 -1.98 3.25
C THR A 58 -10.35 -0.53 2.77
N GLU A 59 -10.10 0.47 3.61
CA GLU A 59 -10.14 1.89 3.24
C GLU A 59 -9.16 2.20 2.10
N THR A 60 -7.97 1.60 2.15
CA THR A 60 -6.95 1.73 1.10
C THR A 60 -7.39 1.09 -0.21
N ILE A 61 -8.00 -0.09 -0.17
CA ILE A 61 -8.56 -0.77 -1.33
C ILE A 61 -9.65 0.09 -1.97
N ASP A 62 -10.59 0.61 -1.19
CA ASP A 62 -11.67 1.49 -1.67
C ASP A 62 -11.10 2.75 -2.34
N TYR A 63 -10.08 3.37 -1.74
CA TYR A 63 -9.39 4.48 -2.36
C TYR A 63 -8.75 4.08 -3.70
N LEU A 64 -8.01 2.97 -3.76
CA LEU A 64 -7.38 2.51 -4.98
C LEU A 64 -8.39 2.11 -6.06
N ASP A 65 -9.56 1.61 -5.68
CA ASP A 65 -10.61 1.27 -6.65
C ASP A 65 -11.28 2.54 -7.22
N SER A 66 -11.35 3.62 -6.43
CA SER A 66 -11.93 4.90 -6.84
C SER A 66 -11.08 5.72 -7.83
N ILE A 67 -9.80 5.37 -8.01
CA ILE A 67 -8.86 6.13 -8.85
C ILE A 67 -8.47 5.37 -10.14
N SER A 68 -8.00 6.10 -11.14
CA SER A 68 -7.51 5.50 -12.39
C SER A 68 -6.13 4.86 -12.22
N ASP A 69 -5.72 4.06 -13.21
CA ASP A 69 -4.38 3.47 -13.24
C ASP A 69 -3.28 4.54 -13.30
N GLU A 70 -3.52 5.65 -14.02
CA GLU A 70 -2.61 6.79 -14.09
C GLU A 70 -2.49 7.52 -12.75
N ALA A 71 -3.62 7.72 -12.06
CA ALA A 71 -3.65 8.33 -10.74
C ALA A 71 -2.92 7.46 -9.71
N TYR A 72 -3.14 6.15 -9.74
CA TYR A 72 -2.39 5.20 -8.92
C TYR A 72 -0.88 5.29 -9.18
N GLN A 73 -0.47 5.32 -10.45
CA GLN A 73 0.95 5.45 -10.80
C GLN A 73 1.54 6.77 -10.31
N ALA A 74 0.79 7.87 -10.39
CA ALA A 74 1.22 9.16 -9.86
C ALA A 74 1.40 9.13 -8.33
N VAL A 75 0.47 8.52 -7.59
CA VAL A 75 0.57 8.32 -6.13
C VAL A 75 1.82 7.51 -5.79
N LYS A 76 2.05 6.39 -6.48
CA LYS A 76 3.23 5.54 -6.24
C LYS A 76 4.54 6.28 -6.49
N VAL A 77 4.64 7.04 -7.58
CA VAL A 77 5.84 7.83 -7.91
C VAL A 77 6.08 8.92 -6.87
N ASP A 78 5.03 9.63 -6.45
CA ASP A 78 5.13 10.66 -5.41
C ASP A 78 5.66 10.06 -4.08
N LEU A 79 5.04 8.99 -3.59
CA LEU A 79 5.46 8.31 -2.35
C LEU A 79 6.92 7.81 -2.41
N LEU A 80 7.33 7.19 -3.53
CA LEU A 80 8.71 6.74 -3.71
C LEU A 80 9.70 7.91 -3.69
N SER A 81 9.37 9.03 -4.37
CA SER A 81 10.26 10.19 -4.46
C SER A 81 10.51 10.86 -3.10
N ARG A 82 9.51 10.85 -2.20
CA ARG A 82 9.62 11.43 -0.85
C ARG A 82 10.61 10.68 0.04
N ILE A 83 10.79 9.38 -0.21
CA ILE A 83 11.70 8.51 0.54
C ILE A 83 13.12 8.60 -0.05
N GLU A 84 13.25 8.61 -1.38
CA GLU A 84 14.55 8.67 -2.07
C GLU A 84 15.26 10.03 -1.97
N SER A 85 14.50 11.10 -1.67
CA SER A 85 15.05 12.45 -1.54
C SER A 85 15.62 12.77 -0.15
N LYS A 86 15.77 11.77 0.74
CA LYS A 86 16.31 11.90 2.10
C LYS A 86 17.50 10.98 2.30
#